data_AF-A0A928ZPM6-F1
#
_entry.id   AF-A0A928ZPM6-F1
#
_cell.length_a   1.000
_cell.length_b   1.000
_cell.length_c   1.000
_cell.angle_alpha   90.00
_cell.angle_beta   90.00
_cell.angle_gamma   90.00
#
_symmetry.space_group_name_H-M   'P 1'
#
loop_
_entity.id
_entity.type
_entity.pdbx_description
1 polymer ?
#
loop_
_entity_poly.entity_id
_entity_poly.type
_entity_poly.pdbx_seq_one_letter_code
_entity_poly.pdbx_strand_id
1 'polypeptide(L)'
;MKTLILYSKPGCHLCEGLQEKLEELPVRLEIRDITQNQSWFQKYQYEIPVLCYADHAETSAVATEHPLPRLSPRASTAQVAKTIQTHIGPFEA
;
A
#
# COMPACT_ATOMS: atom_id res chain seq x y z
N MET A 1 0.98 -3.72 -14.90
CA MET A 1 1.73 -3.40 -13.66
C MET A 1 0.79 -2.74 -12.66
N LYS A 2 0.68 -3.29 -11.45
CA LYS A 2 -0.17 -2.72 -10.38
C LYS A 2 0.61 -1.68 -9.56
N THR A 3 -0.06 -0.59 -9.20
CA THR A 3 0.51 0.47 -8.35
C THR A 3 -0.09 0.37 -6.96
N LEU A 4 0.77 0.33 -5.95
CA LEU A 4 0.44 0.30 -4.54
C LEU A 4 0.91 1.60 -3.88
N ILE A 5 0.10 2.13 -2.98
CA ILE A 5 0.36 3.36 -2.24
C ILE A 5 0.41 3.00 -0.75
N LEU A 6 1.58 3.15 -0.14
CA LEU A 6 1.78 2.95 1.29
C LEU A 6 1.74 4.30 2.00
N TYR A 7 0.68 4.52 2.77
CA TYR A 7 0.61 5.63 3.70
C TYR A 7 1.41 5.30 4.97
N SER A 8 2.46 6.08 5.20
CA SER A 8 3.42 5.89 6.29
C SER A 8 3.65 7.20 7.05
N LYS A 9 4.44 7.14 8.12
CA LYS A 9 4.99 8.32 8.81
C LYS A 9 6.44 8.06 9.21
N PRO A 10 7.28 9.10 9.34
CA PRO A 10 8.63 8.94 9.87
C PRO A 10 8.61 8.36 11.29
N GLY A 11 9.54 7.44 11.59
CA GLY A 11 9.65 6.77 12.88
C GLY A 11 8.64 5.62 13.10
N CYS A 12 8.04 5.09 12.04
CA CYS A 12 7.11 3.96 12.10
C CYS A 12 7.79 2.64 11.68
N HIS A 13 8.30 1.88 12.65
CA HIS A 13 8.93 0.57 12.37
C HIS A 13 8.02 -0.45 11.68
N LEU A 14 6.71 -0.38 11.96
CA LEU A 14 5.72 -1.22 11.27
C LEU A 14 5.60 -0.88 9.79
N CYS A 15 5.79 0.39 9.44
CA CYS A 15 5.71 0.88 8.08
C CYS A 15 6.97 0.49 7.30
N GLU A 16 8.15 0.66 7.93
CA GLU A 16 9.46 0.26 7.38
C GLU A 16 9.46 -1.23 7.02
N GLY A 17 9.11 -2.11 7.96
CA GLY A 17 9.09 -3.55 7.71
C GLY A 17 8.02 -4.02 6.72
N LEU A 18 6.97 -3.23 6.47
CA LEU A 18 6.03 -3.51 5.39
C LEU A 18 6.57 -3.02 4.05
N GLN A 19 7.18 -1.83 4.02
CA GLN A 19 7.78 -1.25 2.84
C GLN A 19 8.85 -2.16 2.25
N GLU A 20 9.80 -2.65 3.07
CA GLU A 20 10.86 -3.57 2.63
C GLU A 20 10.29 -4.79 1.90
N LYS A 21 9.23 -5.38 2.45
CA LYS A 21 8.55 -6.54 1.84
C LYS A 21 7.86 -6.20 0.53
N LEU A 22 7.34 -4.98 0.39
CA LEU A 22 6.68 -4.54 -0.84
C LEU A 22 7.70 -4.21 -1.93
N GLU A 23 8.88 -3.71 -1.57
CA GLU A 23 9.98 -3.44 -2.50
C GLU A 23 10.56 -4.73 -3.10
N GLU A 24 10.43 -5.87 -2.42
CA GLU A 24 10.79 -7.20 -2.96
C GLU A 24 9.79 -7.71 -4.03
N LEU A 25 8.62 -7.09 -4.16
CA LEU A 25 7.56 -7.54 -5.06
C LEU A 25 7.61 -6.80 -6.41
N PRO A 26 7.19 -7.43 -7.52
CA PRO A 26 7.15 -6.81 -8.85
C PRO A 26 5.95 -5.85 -8.99
N VAL A 27 5.85 -4.85 -8.12
CA VAL A 27 4.78 -3.85 -8.06
C VAL A 27 5.38 -2.45 -8.06
N ARG A 28 4.60 -1.45 -8.49
CA ARG A 28 5.01 -0.05 -8.33
C ARG A 28 4.61 0.41 -6.93
N LEU A 29 5.58 0.73 -6.08
CA LEU A 29 5.32 1.21 -4.73
C LEU A 29 5.48 2.73 -4.66
N GLU A 30 4.45 3.42 -4.18
CA GLU A 30 4.46 4.86 -3.87
C GLU A 30 4.32 5.03 -2.35
N ILE A 31 5.22 5.78 -1.74
CA ILE A 31 5.20 6.03 -0.30
C ILE A 31 4.68 7.45 -0.05
N ARG A 32 3.62 7.57 0.74
CA ARG A 32 3.00 8.85 1.09
C ARG A 32 3.10 9.09 2.58
N ASP A 33 3.90 10.07 2.96
CA ASP A 33 4.00 10.51 4.34
C ASP A 33 2.73 11.27 4.73
N ILE A 34 1.96 10.68 5.65
CA ILE A 34 0.71 11.28 6.14
C ILE A 34 0.95 12.60 6.87
N THR A 35 2.16 12.86 7.37
CA THR A 35 2.48 14.11 8.10
C THR A 35 2.64 15.31 7.18
N GLN A 36 2.88 15.07 5.88
CA GLN A 36 3.00 16.13 4.86
C GLN A 36 1.64 16.64 4.37
N ASN A 37 0.54 15.94 4.67
CA ASN A 37 -0.79 16.29 4.21
C ASN A 37 -1.82 16.11 5.31
N GLN A 38 -2.44 17.21 5.75
CA GLN A 38 -3.39 17.20 6.85
C GLN A 38 -4.58 16.26 6.61
N SER A 39 -5.05 16.12 5.37
CA SER A 39 -6.16 15.22 5.03
C SER A 39 -5.76 13.75 5.21
N TRP A 40 -4.53 13.38 4.84
CA TRP A 40 -4.02 12.02 5.08
C TRP A 40 -3.77 11.78 6.56
N PHE A 41 -3.22 12.76 7.27
CA PHE A 41 -3.00 12.68 8.70
C PHE A 41 -4.31 12.42 9.43
N GLN A 42 -5.33 13.25 9.21
CA GLN A 42 -6.63 13.09 9.87
C GLN A 42 -7.27 11.74 9.59
N LYS A 43 -7.14 11.25 8.35
CA LYS A 43 -7.72 9.97 7.91
C LYS A 43 -6.97 8.75 8.44
N TYR A 44 -5.63 8.75 8.44
CA TYR A 44 -4.83 7.54 8.65
C TYR A 44 -3.93 7.55 9.89
N GLN A 45 -3.82 8.64 10.65
CA GLN A 45 -2.90 8.76 11.81
C GLN A 45 -2.95 7.61 12.83
N TYR A 46 -4.12 6.98 13.01
CA TYR A 46 -4.34 5.87 13.93
C TYR A 46 -4.38 4.49 13.25
N GLU A 47 -4.35 4.45 11.92
CA GLU A 47 -4.51 3.23 11.13
C GLU A 47 -3.24 2.84 10.37
N ILE A 48 -2.25 3.73 10.26
CA ILE A 48 -0.99 3.42 9.61
C ILE A 48 -0.29 2.20 10.24
N PRO A 49 0.33 1.32 9.42
CA PRO A 49 0.47 1.42 7.96
C PRO A 49 -0.83 1.09 7.19
N VAL A 50 -1.20 1.95 6.24
CA VAL A 50 -2.34 1.73 5.34
C VAL A 50 -1.83 1.54 3.93
N LEU A 51 -2.18 0.41 3.31
CA LEU A 51 -1.82 0.09 1.93
C LEU A 51 -3.05 0.27 1.05
N CYS A 52 -2.93 1.05 -0.01
CA CYS A 52 -3.95 1.19 -1.04
C CYS A 52 -3.41 0.63 -2.36
N TYR A 53 -4.29 0.20 -3.26
CA TYR A 53 -3.94 -0.01 -4.66
C TYR A 53 -4.62 1.03 -5.53
N ALA A 54 -3.91 1.49 -6.56
CA ALA A 54 -4.46 2.38 -7.57
C ALA A 54 -4.94 1.53 -8.75
N ASP A 55 -6.24 1.55 -9.00
CA ASP A 55 -6.82 0.94 -10.19
C ASP A 55 -6.76 1.95 -11.33
N HIS A 56 -5.86 1.68 -12.28
CA HIS A 56 -5.82 2.40 -13.55
C HIS A 56 -6.78 1.71 -14.51
N ALA A 57 -8.05 2.10 -14.47
CA ALA A 57 -8.95 1.81 -15.58
C ALA A 57 -8.42 2.58 -16.81
N GLU A 58 -8.07 1.86 -17.88
CA GLU A 58 -7.49 2.42 -19.12
C GLU A 58 -8.32 3.57 -19.73
N THR A 59 -9.58 3.70 -19.32
CA THR A 59 -10.56 4.67 -19.82
C THR A 59 -10.75 5.90 -18.93
N SER A 60 -10.05 6.03 -17.79
CA SER A 60 -10.22 7.17 -16.88
C SER A 60 -8.88 7.83 -16.52
N ALA A 61 -8.82 9.15 -16.71
CA ALA A 61 -7.69 10.00 -16.33
C ALA A 61 -7.49 10.10 -14.80
N VAL A 62 -8.41 9.56 -14.00
CA VAL A 62 -8.37 9.57 -12.53
C VAL A 62 -8.20 8.13 -12.06
N ALA A 63 -7.05 7.81 -11.48
CA ALA A 63 -6.82 6.52 -10.84
C ALA A 63 -7.64 6.44 -9.55
N THR A 64 -8.42 5.36 -9.39
CA THR A 64 -9.21 5.17 -8.17
C THR A 64 -8.38 4.40 -7.15
N GLU A 65 -8.23 4.98 -5.96
CA GLU A 65 -7.46 4.37 -4.87
C GLU A 65 -8.37 3.56 -3.95
N HIS A 66 -8.04 2.29 -3.77
CA HIS A 66 -8.80 1.37 -2.94
C HIS A 66 -7.93 0.84 -1.79
N PRO A 67 -8.34 1.04 -0.53
CA PRO A 67 -7.59 0.53 0.62
C PRO A 67 -7.65 -1.00 0.68
N LEU A 68 -6.51 -1.62 0.92
CA LEU A 68 -6.38 -3.04 1.22
C LEU A 68 -6.60 -3.30 2.71
N PRO A 69 -7.01 -4.53 3.09
CA PRO A 69 -7.13 -4.87 4.50
C PRO A 69 -5.78 -4.77 5.22
N ARG A 70 -5.86 -4.55 6.53
CA ARG A 70 -4.66 -4.47 7.37
C ARG A 70 -3.85 -5.76 7.29
N LEU A 71 -2.58 -5.60 6.91
CA LEU A 71 -1.62 -6.70 6.84
C LEU A 71 -1.03 -6.94 8.23
N SER A 72 -0.84 -8.22 8.56
CA SER A 72 -0.18 -8.58 9.82
C SER A 72 1.29 -8.16 9.79
N PRO A 73 1.81 -7.46 10.81
CA PRO A 73 3.23 -7.12 10.89
C PRO A 73 4.15 -8.34 10.85
N ARG A 74 3.64 -9.47 11.35
CA ARG A 74 4.34 -10.75 11.44
C ARG A 74 4.21 -11.59 10.17
N ALA A 75 3.44 -11.14 9.18
CA ALA A 75 3.32 -11.85 7.92
C ALA A 75 4.65 -11.82 7.15
N SER A 76 5.04 -12.94 6.55
CA SER A 76 6.18 -13.00 5.63
C SER A 76 5.87 -12.29 4.30
N THR A 77 6.91 -11.98 3.51
CA THR A 77 6.76 -11.38 2.17
C THR A 77 5.76 -12.19 1.31
N ALA A 78 5.84 -13.52 1.35
CA ALA A 78 4.93 -14.40 0.61
C ALA A 78 3.47 -14.28 1.07
N GLN A 79 3.23 -14.14 2.37
CA GLN A 79 1.87 -13.96 2.92
C GLN A 79 1.30 -12.58 2.58
N VAL A 80 2.13 -11.54 2.64
CA VAL A 80 1.79 -10.19 2.19
C VAL A 80 1.40 -10.21 0.71
N ALA A 81 2.26 -10.78 -0.13
CA ALA A 81 2.02 -10.91 -1.56
C ALA A 81 0.72 -11.64 -1.89
N LYS A 82 0.46 -12.78 -1.22
CA LYS A 82 -0.77 -13.56 -1.41
C LYS A 82 -2.02 -12.77 -1.03
N THR A 83 -1.95 -12.02 0.07
CA THR A 83 -3.07 -11.18 0.53
C THR A 83 -3.37 -10.11 -0.51
N ILE A 84 -2.34 -9.39 -0.96
CA ILE A 84 -2.51 -8.34 -1.99
C ILE A 84 -3.11 -8.93 -3.27
N GLN A 85 -2.58 -10.06 -3.75
CA GLN A 85 -3.07 -10.72 -4.97
C GLN A 85 -4.53 -11.19 -4.87
N THR A 86 -4.99 -11.52 -3.66
CA THR A 86 -6.39 -11.90 -3.41
C THR A 86 -7.35 -10.73 -3.69
N HIS A 87 -6.88 -9.49 -3.51
CA HIS A 87 -7.69 -8.29 -3.71
C HIS A 87 -7.53 -7.65 -5.08
N ILE A 88 -6.32 -7.67 -5.65
CA ILE A 88 -6.01 -6.92 -6.88
C ILE A 88 -5.69 -7.80 -8.09
N GLY A 89 -5.69 -9.12 -7.91
CA GLY A 89 -5.22 -10.09 -8.89
C GLY A 89 -3.70 -10.26 -8.91
N PRO A 90 -3.17 -11.07 -9.84
CA PRO A 90 -1.72 -11.26 -9.98
C PRO A 90 -1.02 -9.93 -10.31
N PHE A 91 0.25 -9.81 -9.90
CA PHE A 91 1.04 -8.60 -10.10
C PHE A 91 1.42 -8.36 -11.57
N GLU A 92 1.59 -9.45 -12.31
CA GLU A 92 1.80 -9.50 -13.75
C GLU A 92 0.49 -9.98 -14.40
N ALA A 93 -0.02 -9.17 -15.34
CA ALA A 93 -1.06 -9.55 -16.27
C ALA A 93 -0.41 -9.65 -17.65
#